data_AF-A0A426ZY39-F1
#
_entry.id   AF-A0A426ZY39-F1
#
_cell.length_a   1.000
_cell.length_b   1.000
_cell.length_c   1.000
_cell.angle_alpha   90.00
_cell.angle_beta   90.00
_cell.angle_gamma   90.00
#
_symmetry.space_group_name_H-M   'P 1'
#
loop_
_entity.id
_entity.type
_entity.pdbx_description
1 polymer ?
#
loop_
_entity_poly.entity_id
_entity_poly.type
_entity_poly.pdbx_seq_one_letter_code
_entity_poly.pdbx_strand_id
1 'polypeptide(L)'
;MQVGLMVQQNVNRRFGKCLLELSGNNAIIVMDDADIQLAVRSVLFAAVGTAGQRCTTCRRLVNKIQLLSLLHESIYHTVLDQLVEVYKQVKIGDPLEKGTLLGPLHTPTSKENFVKGIQAIKEQVSSLLSNDMPHGSDCGIINVNIPTNGAEIGGAFGGEKATGGGREAGSDSWKQYMRRATW
;
A
#
# COMPACT_ATOMS: atom_id res chain seq x y z
N MET A 1 3.51 6.30 11.68
CA MET A 1 4.03 5.38 12.73
C MET A 1 4.23 6.05 14.09
N GLN A 2 4.73 7.30 14.17
CA GLN A 2 5.02 8.00 15.43
C GLN A 2 3.90 7.96 16.48
N VAL A 3 2.66 8.29 16.10
CA VAL A 3 1.51 8.28 17.02
C VAL A 3 1.21 6.88 17.56
N GLY A 4 1.26 5.85 16.70
CA GLY A 4 1.03 4.47 17.11
C GLY A 4 2.04 3.99 18.18
N LEU A 5 3.31 4.35 18.01
CA LEU A 5 4.36 4.03 18.99
C LEU A 5 4.13 4.76 20.32
N MET A 6 3.73 6.04 20.28
CA MET A 6 3.40 6.79 21.51
C MET A 6 2.20 6.17 22.24
N VAL A 7 1.15 5.75 21.52
CA VAL A 7 0.00 5.06 22.11
C VAL A 7 0.44 3.74 22.75
N GLN A 8 1.22 2.92 22.04
CA GLN A 8 1.72 1.65 22.55
C GLN A 8 2.51 1.82 23.84
N GLN A 9 3.46 2.76 23.88
CA GLN A 9 4.27 3.03 25.07
C GLN A 9 3.39 3.44 26.26
N ASN A 10 2.43 4.34 26.04
CA ASN A 10 1.54 4.80 27.11
C ASN A 10 0.58 3.71 27.61
N VAL A 11 0.04 2.87 26.72
CA VAL A 11 -0.84 1.77 27.10
C VAL A 11 -0.06 0.69 27.87
N ASN A 12 1.16 0.36 27.43
CA ASN A 12 2.00 -0.63 28.07
C ASN A 12 2.46 -0.20 29.47
N ARG A 13 2.67 1.10 29.73
CA ARG A 13 3.00 1.63 31.07
C ARG A 13 1.96 1.27 32.13
N ARG A 14 0.71 1.11 31.73
CA ARG A 14 -0.41 0.72 32.61
C ARG A 14 -0.83 -0.75 32.40
N PHE A 15 0.06 -1.57 31.86
CA PHE A 15 -0.14 -3.00 31.59
C PHE A 15 -1.37 -3.31 30.71
N GLY A 16 -1.81 -2.34 29.90
CA GLY A 16 -2.91 -2.55 28.96
C GLY A 16 -2.44 -3.25 27.69
N LYS A 17 -3.38 -3.90 27.00
CA LYS A 17 -3.18 -4.38 25.62
C LYS A 17 -3.65 -3.32 24.63
N CYS A 18 -2.93 -3.14 23.53
CA CYS A 18 -3.37 -2.33 22.39
C CYS A 18 -3.25 -3.13 21.09
N LEU A 19 -4.20 -2.88 20.18
CA LEU A 19 -4.18 -3.36 18.80
C LEU A 19 -3.79 -2.18 17.92
N LEU A 20 -2.78 -2.36 17.06
CA LEU A 20 -2.22 -1.29 16.23
C LEU A 20 -2.32 -1.65 14.75
N GLU A 21 -3.10 -0.86 14.01
CA GLU A 21 -3.16 -0.81 12.55
C GLU A 21 -2.52 0.51 12.08
N LEU A 22 -1.27 0.44 11.64
CA LEU A 22 -0.45 1.63 11.37
C LEU A 22 -0.24 1.86 9.86
N SER A 23 0.74 2.69 9.52
CA SER A 23 1.01 3.12 8.15
C SER A 23 1.48 1.97 7.25
N GLY A 24 1.09 2.02 5.97
CA GLY A 24 1.52 1.08 4.93
C GLY A 24 2.27 1.75 3.77
N ASN A 25 3.34 1.10 3.31
CA ASN A 25 4.12 1.47 2.11
C ASN A 25 4.06 0.34 1.08
N ASN A 26 2.87 0.07 0.59
CA ASN A 26 2.55 -1.16 -0.17
C ASN A 26 3.17 -1.14 -1.57
N ALA A 27 3.52 -2.33 -2.05
CA ALA A 27 4.06 -2.53 -3.38
C ALA A 27 3.20 -3.49 -4.20
N ILE A 28 3.16 -3.26 -5.51
CA ILE A 28 2.72 -4.24 -6.50
C ILE A 28 3.96 -4.70 -7.26
N ILE A 29 4.09 -6.01 -7.42
CA ILE A 29 5.12 -6.64 -8.24
C ILE A 29 4.46 -7.12 -9.53
N VAL A 30 4.98 -6.66 -10.68
CA VAL A 30 4.52 -7.11 -12.01
C VAL A 30 5.61 -7.98 -12.63
N MET A 31 5.19 -9.18 -13.03
CA MET A 31 6.03 -10.20 -13.67
C MET A 31 5.86 -10.13 -15.20
N ASP A 32 6.79 -10.70 -15.95
CA ASP A 32 6.77 -10.77 -17.43
C ASP A 32 5.56 -11.49 -17.98
N ASP A 33 5.10 -12.53 -17.29
CA ASP A 33 3.95 -13.35 -17.65
C ASP A 33 2.62 -12.79 -17.16
N ALA A 34 2.62 -11.61 -16.54
CA ALA A 34 1.40 -10.99 -16.03
C ALA A 34 0.47 -10.52 -17.17
N ASP A 35 -0.83 -10.60 -16.93
CA ASP A 35 -1.82 -9.90 -17.75
C ASP A 35 -1.62 -8.38 -17.58
N ILE A 36 -1.03 -7.74 -18.59
CA ILE A 36 -0.69 -6.32 -18.60
C ILE A 36 -1.95 -5.45 -18.43
N GLN A 37 -3.08 -5.82 -19.05
CA GLN A 37 -4.31 -5.03 -18.97
C GLN A 37 -4.88 -5.06 -17.55
N LEU A 38 -4.88 -6.23 -16.92
CA LEU A 38 -5.29 -6.37 -15.52
C LEU A 38 -4.35 -5.63 -14.58
N ALA A 39 -3.04 -5.74 -14.80
CA ALA A 39 -2.01 -5.11 -13.98
C ALA A 39 -2.11 -3.58 -14.03
N VAL A 40 -2.20 -2.96 -15.22
CA VAL A 40 -2.31 -1.50 -15.39
C VAL A 40 -3.56 -0.96 -14.68
N ARG A 41 -4.72 -1.61 -14.86
CA ARG A 41 -5.97 -1.20 -14.19
C ARG A 41 -5.85 -1.32 -12.68
N SER A 42 -5.29 -2.43 -12.20
CA SER A 42 -5.11 -2.71 -10.78
C SER A 42 -4.17 -1.70 -10.11
N VAL A 43 -3.04 -1.38 -10.75
CA VAL A 43 -2.09 -0.36 -10.28
C VAL A 43 -2.75 1.02 -10.23
N LEU A 44 -3.48 1.41 -11.28
CA LEU A 44 -4.19 2.69 -11.32
C LEU A 44 -5.14 2.84 -10.13
N PHE A 45 -6.06 1.89 -9.92
CA PHE A 45 -7.03 2.00 -8.83
C PHE A 45 -6.40 1.88 -7.44
N ALA A 46 -5.33 1.09 -7.31
CA ALA A 46 -4.59 0.95 -6.05
C ALA A 46 -3.84 2.24 -5.66
N ALA A 47 -3.29 2.95 -6.64
CA ALA A 47 -2.51 4.17 -6.42
C ALA A 47 -3.39 5.43 -6.34
N VAL A 48 -4.34 5.59 -7.27
CA VAL A 48 -5.16 6.80 -7.42
C VAL A 48 -6.36 6.81 -6.47
N GLY A 49 -6.94 5.64 -6.18
CA GLY A 49 -8.16 5.54 -5.39
C GLY A 49 -8.06 6.33 -4.09
N THR A 50 -9.10 7.13 -3.77
CA THR A 50 -9.16 8.01 -2.59
C THR A 50 -7.98 8.98 -2.45
N ALA A 51 -7.44 9.45 -3.58
CA ALA A 51 -6.26 10.33 -3.61
C ALA A 51 -5.03 9.76 -2.88
N GLY A 52 -4.88 8.43 -2.90
CA GLY A 52 -3.76 7.76 -2.24
C GLY A 52 -3.76 7.81 -0.71
N GLN A 53 -4.88 8.20 -0.11
CA GLN A 53 -5.08 8.35 1.34
C GLN A 53 -5.67 7.08 2.00
N ARG A 54 -5.28 5.89 1.51
CA ARG A 54 -5.53 4.61 2.19
C ARG A 54 -4.25 4.05 2.80
N CYS A 55 -4.39 3.32 3.90
CA CYS A 55 -3.30 2.48 4.43
C CYS A 55 -2.87 1.40 3.43
N THR A 56 -3.78 0.95 2.56
CA THR A 56 -3.59 -0.06 1.51
C THR A 56 -3.27 0.50 0.12
N THR A 57 -3.10 1.82 -0.04
CA THR A 57 -2.69 2.44 -1.31
C THR A 57 -1.36 1.86 -1.81
N CYS A 58 -1.27 1.55 -3.10
CA CYS A 58 0.00 1.18 -3.74
C CYS A 58 0.88 2.42 -3.87
N ARG A 59 2.08 2.40 -3.28
CA ARG A 59 3.04 3.53 -3.29
C ARG A 59 4.31 3.21 -4.08
N ARG A 60 4.58 1.92 -4.30
CA ARG A 60 5.76 1.43 -5.00
C ARG A 60 5.31 0.46 -6.09
N LEU A 61 5.67 0.75 -7.33
CA LEU A 61 5.55 -0.22 -8.41
C LEU A 61 6.93 -0.85 -8.60
N VAL A 62 7.04 -2.14 -8.31
CA VAL A 62 8.29 -2.90 -8.47
C VAL A 62 8.12 -3.80 -9.68
N ASN A 63 8.69 -3.41 -10.81
CA ASN A 63 8.91 -4.36 -11.88
C ASN A 63 10.09 -5.23 -11.44
N LYS A 64 10.00 -6.56 -11.55
CA LYS A 64 11.11 -7.46 -11.16
C LYS A 64 12.32 -7.20 -12.06
N ILE A 65 13.14 -6.24 -11.68
CA ILE A 65 14.40 -5.90 -12.33
C ILE A 65 15.48 -6.61 -11.50
N GLN A 66 16.46 -7.19 -12.18
CA GLN A 66 17.68 -7.78 -11.58
C GLN A 66 17.54 -9.17 -10.93
N LEU A 67 17.36 -10.22 -11.73
CA LEU A 67 18.00 -11.51 -11.39
C LEU A 67 18.37 -12.41 -12.58
N LEU A 68 18.14 -11.96 -13.82
CA LEU A 68 18.79 -12.56 -14.98
C LEU A 68 19.13 -11.43 -15.95
N SER A 69 20.43 -11.17 -16.08
CA SER A 69 20.99 -10.38 -17.17
C SER A 69 20.35 -10.81 -18.49
N LEU A 70 19.83 -9.83 -19.25
CA LEU A 70 19.43 -9.89 -20.66
C LEU A 70 17.93 -10.04 -21.03
N LEU A 71 16.94 -10.09 -20.11
CA LEU A 71 15.54 -10.39 -20.54
C LEU A 71 14.37 -9.47 -20.07
N HIS A 72 14.50 -8.55 -19.10
CA HIS A 72 13.30 -7.96 -18.45
C HIS A 72 13.13 -6.43 -18.60
N GLU A 73 13.62 -5.84 -19.69
CA GLU A 73 13.29 -4.48 -20.14
C GLU A 73 12.03 -4.46 -21.02
N SER A 74 11.61 -5.64 -21.49
CA SER A 74 10.60 -5.83 -22.55
C SER A 74 9.22 -5.29 -22.21
N ILE A 75 8.71 -5.53 -20.99
CA ILE A 75 7.38 -5.07 -20.57
C ILE A 75 7.39 -3.75 -19.79
N TYR A 76 8.56 -3.30 -19.32
CA TYR A 76 8.66 -2.12 -18.46
C TYR A 76 8.10 -0.88 -19.17
N HIS A 77 8.59 -0.62 -20.39
CA HIS A 77 8.14 0.50 -21.21
C HIS A 77 6.66 0.35 -21.56
N THR A 78 6.22 -0.84 -21.96
CA THR A 78 4.82 -1.11 -22.28
C THR A 78 3.87 -0.82 -21.12
N VAL A 79 4.21 -1.29 -19.91
CA VAL A 79 3.40 -1.03 -18.70
C VAL A 79 3.41 0.44 -18.34
N LEU A 80 4.58 1.10 -18.40
CA LEU A 80 4.70 2.52 -18.07
C LEU A 80 3.91 3.40 -19.03
N ASP A 81 4.04 3.17 -20.34
CA ASP A 81 3.35 3.94 -21.37
C ASP A 81 1.83 3.79 -21.24
N GLN A 82 1.34 2.55 -21.07
CA GLN A 82 -0.08 2.31 -20.83
C GLN A 82 -0.56 2.94 -19.51
N LEU A 83 0.27 2.91 -18.46
CA LEU A 83 -0.07 3.53 -17.18
C LEU A 83 -0.18 5.05 -17.33
N VAL A 84 0.75 5.70 -18.03
CA VAL A 84 0.70 7.14 -18.30
C VAL A 84 -0.58 7.50 -19.08
N GLU A 85 -0.94 6.71 -20.09
CA GLU A 85 -2.16 6.93 -20.87
C GLU A 85 -3.44 6.82 -20.02
N VAL A 86 -3.55 5.82 -19.13
CA VAL A 86 -4.72 5.72 -18.25
C VAL A 86 -4.72 6.78 -17.15
N TYR A 87 -3.56 7.26 -16.70
CA TYR A 87 -3.47 8.36 -15.73
C TYR A 87 -4.00 9.68 -16.31
N LYS A 88 -3.79 9.95 -17.61
CA LYS A 88 -4.35 11.13 -18.29
C LYS A 88 -5.88 11.14 -18.32
N GLN A 89 -6.51 9.97 -18.23
CA GLN A 89 -7.97 9.80 -18.30
C GLN A 89 -8.66 9.96 -16.93
N VAL A 90 -7.90 10.13 -15.84
CA VAL A 90 -8.45 10.25 -14.49
C VAL A 90 -9.23 11.57 -14.35
N LYS A 91 -10.56 11.48 -14.24
CA LYS A 91 -11.41 12.64 -13.96
C LYS A 91 -11.24 13.10 -12.51
N ILE A 92 -10.63 14.28 -12.34
CA ILE A 92 -10.47 14.96 -11.05
C ILE A 92 -11.64 15.91 -10.83
N GLY A 93 -12.28 15.87 -9.67
CA GLY A 93 -13.46 16.69 -9.42
C GLY A 93 -14.06 16.57 -8.02
N ASP A 94 -15.28 17.06 -7.87
CA ASP A 94 -16.06 16.92 -6.64
C ASP A 94 -16.40 15.44 -6.41
N PRO A 95 -16.14 14.86 -5.22
CA PRO A 95 -16.47 13.47 -4.91
C PRO A 95 -17.96 13.14 -4.99
N LEU A 96 -18.86 14.13 -4.95
CA LEU A 96 -20.31 13.94 -5.12
C LEU A 96 -20.75 13.91 -6.58
N GLU A 97 -19.92 14.40 -7.51
CA GLU A 97 -20.22 14.36 -8.94
C GLU A 97 -20.03 12.96 -9.51
N LYS A 98 -21.02 12.50 -10.29
CA LYS A 98 -20.92 11.22 -10.99
C LYS A 98 -19.75 11.22 -11.98
N GLY A 99 -19.01 10.13 -11.98
CA GLY A 99 -17.85 9.91 -12.83
C GLY A 99 -16.54 10.52 -12.31
N THR A 100 -16.54 11.24 -11.20
CA THR A 100 -15.28 11.64 -10.53
C THR A 100 -14.52 10.41 -10.07
N LEU A 101 -13.25 10.29 -10.50
CA LEU A 101 -12.36 9.19 -10.13
C LEU A 101 -11.36 9.59 -9.05
N LEU A 102 -11.00 10.87 -8.98
CA LEU A 102 -10.06 11.42 -8.01
C LEU A 102 -10.62 12.68 -7.34
N GLY A 103 -10.87 12.59 -6.04
CA GLY A 103 -11.26 13.73 -5.20
C GLY A 103 -10.05 14.48 -4.61
N PRO A 104 -10.29 15.51 -3.77
CA PRO A 104 -9.23 16.27 -3.14
C PRO A 104 -8.54 15.50 -2.00
N LEU A 105 -7.37 16.00 -1.60
CA LEU A 105 -6.77 15.62 -0.33
C LEU A 105 -7.59 16.17 0.84
N HIS A 106 -7.56 15.50 1.99
CA HIS A 106 -8.48 15.79 3.10
C HIS A 106 -8.26 17.18 3.73
N THR A 107 -7.05 17.73 3.70
CA THR A 107 -6.72 19.04 4.30
C THR A 107 -5.74 19.86 3.45
N PRO A 108 -5.75 21.20 3.56
CA PRO A 108 -4.76 22.07 2.91
C PRO A 108 -3.32 21.70 3.29
N THR A 109 -3.07 21.40 4.56
CA THR A 109 -1.74 20.96 5.05
C THR A 109 -1.26 19.70 4.34
N SER A 110 -2.16 18.74 4.07
CA SER A 110 -1.78 17.54 3.32
C SER A 110 -1.41 17.83 1.87
N LYS A 111 -2.04 18.82 1.24
CA LYS A 111 -1.66 19.32 -0.09
C LYS A 111 -0.29 19.99 -0.07
N GLU A 112 -0.01 20.84 0.91
CA GLU A 112 1.30 21.46 1.08
C GLU A 112 2.41 20.41 1.26
N ASN A 113 2.17 19.41 2.11
CA ASN A 113 3.11 18.31 2.33
C ASN A 113 3.33 17.48 1.06
N PHE A 114 2.28 17.24 0.28
CA PHE A 114 2.38 16.55 -1.01
C PHE A 114 3.29 17.32 -1.99
N VAL A 115 3.08 18.63 -2.14
CA VAL A 115 3.90 19.47 -3.03
C VAL A 115 5.35 19.52 -2.56
N LYS A 116 5.59 19.66 -1.24
CA LYS A 116 6.93 19.60 -0.66
C LYS A 116 7.60 18.24 -0.91
N GLY A 117 6.85 17.15 -0.77
CA GLY A 117 7.34 15.79 -1.04
C GLY A 117 7.77 15.59 -2.49
N ILE A 118 7.00 16.10 -3.46
CA ILE A 118 7.38 16.06 -4.88
C ILE A 118 8.72 16.76 -5.11
N GLN A 119 8.94 17.91 -4.46
CA GLN A 119 10.18 18.65 -4.60
C GLN A 119 11.37 17.85 -4.06
N ALA A 120 11.23 17.23 -2.89
CA ALA A 120 12.27 16.36 -2.31
C ALA A 120 12.57 15.13 -3.19
N ILE A 121 11.54 14.53 -3.81
CA ILE A 121 11.71 13.39 -4.72
C ILE A 121 12.52 13.79 -5.96
N LYS A 122 12.31 15.00 -6.50
CA LYS A 122 13.09 15.49 -7.65
C LYS A 122 14.57 15.69 -7.31
N GLU A 123 14.86 16.06 -6.07
CA GLU A 123 16.23 16.27 -5.58
C GLU A 123 16.96 14.96 -5.25
N GLN A 124 16.21 13.90 -4.96
CA GLN A 124 16.74 12.58 -4.60
C GLN A 124 16.58 11.59 -5.75
N VAL A 125 17.54 11.55 -6.67
CA VAL A 125 17.69 10.43 -7.61
C VAL A 125 18.74 9.47 -7.03
N SER A 126 18.28 8.44 -6.32
CA SER A 126 19.14 7.35 -5.84
C SER A 126 18.57 6.02 -6.32
N SER A 127 19.33 5.33 -7.17
CA SER A 127 19.11 3.93 -7.51
C SER A 127 19.69 3.05 -6.40
N LEU A 128 18.87 2.76 -5.38
CA LEU A 128 19.21 1.76 -4.39
C LEU A 128 18.74 0.39 -4.89
N LEU A 129 19.67 -0.36 -5.50
CA LEU A 129 19.49 -1.77 -5.84
C LEU A 129 20.06 -2.60 -4.69
N SER A 130 19.19 -3.13 -3.83
CA SER A 130 19.56 -4.19 -2.90
C SER A 130 19.35 -5.55 -3.59
N ASN A 131 20.42 -6.34 -3.71
CA ASN A 131 20.40 -7.62 -4.41
C ASN A 131 19.84 -8.79 -3.57
N ASP A 132 19.52 -8.58 -2.29
CA ASP A 132 18.90 -9.59 -1.44
C ASP A 132 17.37 -9.53 -1.56
N MET A 133 16.83 -10.40 -2.41
CA MET A 133 15.40 -10.69 -2.46
C MET A 133 15.09 -11.80 -1.45
N PRO A 134 14.33 -11.54 -0.36
CA PRO A 134 13.89 -12.59 0.55
C PRO A 134 13.05 -13.64 -0.18
N HIS A 135 12.98 -14.86 0.36
CA HIS A 135 12.24 -16.00 -0.23
C HIS A 135 10.71 -15.82 -0.33
N GLY A 136 10.17 -14.64 0.00
CA GLY A 136 8.75 -14.31 -0.05
C GLY A 136 8.47 -12.90 0.46
N SER A 137 7.19 -12.53 0.49
CA SER A 137 6.75 -11.27 1.13
C SER A 137 6.69 -11.45 2.65
N ASP A 138 7.12 -10.42 3.37
CA ASP A 138 7.07 -10.29 4.83
C ASP A 138 5.90 -9.40 5.29
N CYS A 139 4.89 -9.22 4.45
CA CYS A 139 3.68 -8.44 4.73
C CYS A 139 2.59 -9.32 5.35
N GLY A 140 1.71 -8.72 6.16
CA GLY A 140 0.53 -9.40 6.72
C GLY A 140 -0.57 -9.70 5.69
N ILE A 141 -0.55 -9.01 4.54
CA ILE A 141 -1.47 -9.22 3.41
C ILE A 141 -0.64 -9.45 2.15
N ILE A 142 -0.91 -10.57 1.46
CA ILE A 142 -0.24 -10.97 0.22
C ILE A 142 -1.34 -11.36 -0.77
N ASN A 143 -1.41 -10.61 -1.87
CA ASN A 143 -2.38 -10.83 -2.94
C ASN A 143 -1.66 -11.32 -4.19
N VAL A 144 -2.31 -12.22 -4.94
CA VAL A 144 -1.84 -12.69 -6.26
C VAL A 144 -2.91 -12.29 -7.27
N ASN A 145 -2.51 -11.56 -8.32
CA ASN A 145 -3.40 -11.05 -9.37
C ASN A 145 -4.56 -10.16 -8.88
N ILE A 146 -4.43 -9.58 -7.69
CA ILE A 146 -5.38 -8.63 -7.08
C ILE A 146 -4.57 -7.47 -6.48
N PRO A 147 -5.03 -6.20 -6.60
CA PRO A 147 -4.31 -5.05 -6.06
C PRO A 147 -4.23 -5.06 -4.53
N THR A 148 -3.41 -4.17 -3.96
CA THR A 148 -3.15 -4.06 -2.51
C THR A 148 -4.36 -3.62 -1.68
N ASN A 149 -5.40 -3.06 -2.32
CA ASN A 149 -6.54 -2.42 -1.65
C ASN A 149 -7.82 -3.28 -1.60
N GLY A 150 -7.79 -4.51 -2.12
CA GLY A 150 -8.88 -5.48 -2.01
C GLY A 150 -8.76 -6.30 -0.73
N ALA A 151 -9.52 -5.92 0.31
CA ALA A 151 -9.61 -6.66 1.56
C ALA A 151 -11.08 -6.77 1.98
N GLU A 152 -11.51 -7.96 2.38
CA GLU A 152 -12.91 -8.28 2.71
C GLU A 152 -13.05 -8.84 4.13
N ILE A 153 -14.28 -8.80 4.65
CA ILE A 153 -14.59 -9.09 6.06
C ILE A 153 -14.26 -10.55 6.49
N GLY A 154 -14.15 -11.48 5.54
CA GLY A 154 -13.90 -12.89 5.84
C GLY A 154 -12.51 -13.15 6.44
N GLY A 155 -11.50 -12.37 6.05
CA GLY A 155 -10.12 -12.52 6.50
C GLY A 155 -9.78 -11.66 7.71
N ALA A 156 -8.73 -12.06 8.46
CA ALA A 156 -8.13 -11.22 9.47
C ALA A 156 -7.25 -10.14 8.81
N PHE A 157 -7.74 -8.91 8.75
CA PHE A 157 -6.99 -7.78 8.20
C PHE A 157 -5.93 -7.31 9.19
N GLY A 158 -4.67 -7.16 8.75
CA GLY A 158 -3.67 -6.45 9.54
C GLY A 158 -2.27 -6.56 8.96
N GLY A 159 -1.40 -5.65 9.38
CA GLY A 159 -0.02 -5.56 8.91
C GLY A 159 0.99 -6.29 9.78
N GLU A 160 2.24 -6.25 9.33
CA GLU A 160 3.43 -6.74 10.03
C GLU A 160 4.47 -5.64 10.18
N LYS A 161 5.53 -5.91 10.94
CA LYS A 161 6.67 -4.99 11.12
C LYS A 161 6.24 -3.65 11.71
N ALA A 162 6.56 -2.54 11.04
CA ALA A 162 6.23 -1.20 11.48
C ALA A 162 4.76 -0.82 11.24
N THR A 163 3.98 -1.67 10.57
CA THR A 163 2.53 -1.53 10.45
C THR A 163 1.80 -2.00 11.73
N GLY A 164 2.55 -2.54 12.71
CA GLY A 164 2.02 -3.01 13.98
C GLY A 164 2.00 -4.53 14.02
N GLY A 165 0.84 -5.09 14.33
CA GLY A 165 0.62 -6.54 14.42
C GLY A 165 -0.79 -6.89 14.90
N GLY A 166 -1.70 -5.91 14.86
CA GLY A 166 -3.10 -6.15 15.11
C GLY A 166 -3.73 -7.03 14.03
N ARG A 167 -4.90 -7.56 14.33
CA ARG A 167 -5.77 -8.19 13.35
C ARG A 167 -7.22 -7.79 13.61
N GLU A 168 -7.90 -7.32 12.58
CA GLU A 168 -9.30 -6.89 12.59
C GLU A 168 -10.15 -7.79 11.68
N ALA A 169 -11.44 -7.47 11.55
CA ALA A 169 -12.41 -8.21 10.74
C ALA A 169 -12.62 -9.68 11.18
N GLY A 170 -12.34 -10.64 10.30
CA GLY A 170 -12.74 -12.04 10.45
C GLY A 170 -11.77 -12.93 11.23
N SER A 171 -11.78 -14.22 10.91
CA SER A 171 -10.97 -15.26 11.57
C SER A 171 -11.16 -15.26 13.10
N ASP A 172 -10.06 -15.35 13.85
CA ASP A 172 -10.02 -15.36 15.30
C ASP A 172 -9.65 -14.01 15.93
N SER A 173 -9.82 -12.90 15.19
CA SER A 173 -9.61 -11.53 15.66
C SER A 173 -10.41 -11.24 16.94
N TRP A 174 -11.58 -11.86 17.11
CA TRP A 174 -12.42 -11.76 18.32
C TRP A 174 -11.66 -12.09 19.62
N LYS A 175 -10.66 -12.99 19.57
CA LYS A 175 -9.86 -13.38 20.74
C LYS A 175 -9.07 -12.21 21.32
N GLN A 176 -8.79 -11.17 20.53
CA GLN A 176 -8.08 -9.98 21.02
C GLN A 176 -8.96 -9.11 21.93
N TYR A 177 -10.28 -9.25 21.84
CA TYR A 177 -11.27 -8.51 22.61
C TYR A 177 -11.76 -9.28 23.85
N MET A 178 -11.18 -10.45 24.13
CA MET A 178 -11.51 -11.28 25.29
C MET A 178 -10.26 -11.68 26.06
N ARG A 179 -10.46 -12.21 27.28
CA ARG A 179 -9.40 -12.83 28.08
C ARG A 179 -9.60 -14.35 28.11
N ARG A 180 -8.55 -15.12 27.83
CA ARG A 180 -8.56 -16.58 27.99
C ARG A 180 -8.22 -16.94 29.45
N ALA A 181 -8.94 -17.90 30.02
CA ALA A 181 -8.62 -18.45 31.33
C ALA A 181 -8.78 -19.98 31.29
N THR A 182 -7.76 -20.70 31.75
CA THR A 182 -7.76 -22.16 31.91
C THR A 182 -7.44 -22.42 33.37
N TRP A 183 -8.49 -22.58 34.17
CA TRP A 183 -8.42 -23.01 35.57
C TRP A 183 -8.35 -24.53 35.64
#